data_AF-A0A3C0EHP0-F1
#
_entry.id   AF-A0A3C0EHP0-F1
#
_cell.length_a   1.000
_cell.length_b   1.000
_cell.length_c   1.000
_cell.angle_alpha   90.00
_cell.angle_beta   90.00
_cell.angle_gamma   90.00
#
_symmetry.space_group_name_H-M   'P 1'
#
loop_
_entity.id
_entity.type
_entity.pdbx_description
1 polymer ?
#
loop_
_entity_poly.entity_id
_entity_poly.type
_entity_poly.pdbx_seq_one_letter_code
_entity_poly.pdbx_strand_id
1 'polypeptide(L)'
;MLTRDHIEHLPMEQKHLADAASKLPDAKAVLDASTLDMRELKHTRDDFAKLSDAVIDWVKKMPESSKKTIKYNLYQTYCPMVKKNWIQSIESVRNPYAPYMLECGTIKSQLAKESKP
;
A
#
# COMPACT_ATOMS: atom_id res chain seq x y z
N MET A 1 -17.53 15.53 -9.14
CA MET A 1 -17.64 14.34 -10.02
C MET A 1 -16.70 14.56 -11.18
N LEU A 2 -15.58 13.83 -11.25
CA LEU A 2 -14.61 13.96 -12.34
C LEU A 2 -15.11 13.15 -13.54
N THR A 3 -15.34 13.81 -14.67
CA THR A 3 -15.77 13.18 -15.91
C THR A 3 -14.60 12.53 -16.63
N ARG A 4 -14.91 11.56 -17.50
CA ARG A 4 -13.95 10.74 -18.26
C ARG A 4 -12.96 11.58 -19.09
N ASP A 5 -13.38 12.76 -19.54
CA ASP A 5 -12.56 13.68 -20.35
C ASP A 5 -11.41 14.35 -19.57
N HIS A 6 -11.54 14.48 -18.24
CA HIS A 6 -10.49 15.08 -17.41
C HIS A 6 -9.29 14.17 -17.14
N ILE A 7 -9.43 12.86 -17.40
CA ILE A 7 -8.38 11.86 -17.14
C ILE A 7 -7.29 11.90 -18.24
N GLU A 8 -7.67 12.23 -19.48
CA GLU A 8 -6.77 12.19 -20.63
C GLU A 8 -5.67 13.26 -20.59
N HIS A 9 -5.89 14.36 -19.86
CA HIS A 9 -4.98 15.51 -19.79
C HIS A 9 -4.14 15.59 -18.50
N LEU A 10 -4.17 14.56 -17.66
CA LEU A 10 -3.33 14.53 -16.45
C LEU A 10 -1.87 14.24 -16.79
N PRO A 11 -0.90 14.86 -16.06
CA PRO A 11 0.51 14.48 -16.16
C PRO A 11 0.67 12.97 -15.91
N MET A 12 1.60 12.29 -16.60
CA MET A 12 1.74 10.82 -16.54
C MET A 12 1.79 10.23 -15.12
N GLU A 13 2.38 10.96 -14.17
CA GLU A 13 2.43 10.56 -12.75
C GLU A 13 1.05 10.53 -12.08
N GLN A 14 0.14 11.42 -12.48
CA GLN A 14 -1.24 11.47 -12.00
C GLN A 14 -2.15 10.48 -12.74
N LYS A 15 -1.83 10.10 -13.98
CA LYS A 15 -2.52 9.01 -14.68
C LYS A 15 -2.34 7.67 -14.00
N HIS A 16 -1.12 7.32 -13.59
CA HIS A 16 -0.87 6.07 -12.85
C HIS A 16 -1.55 6.05 -11.48
N LEU A 17 -1.66 7.20 -10.82
CA LEU A 17 -2.36 7.35 -9.55
C LEU A 17 -3.88 7.29 -9.71
N ALA A 18 -4.43 7.87 -10.79
CA ALA A 18 -5.84 7.78 -11.15
C ALA A 18 -6.24 6.37 -11.61
N ASP A 19 -5.37 5.67 -12.35
CA ASP A 19 -5.51 4.25 -12.67
C ASP A 19 -5.49 3.38 -11.40
N ALA A 20 -4.58 3.66 -10.46
CA ALA A 20 -4.55 2.97 -9.16
C ALA A 20 -5.77 3.30 -8.29
N ALA A 21 -6.28 4.53 -8.34
CA ALA A 21 -7.46 4.97 -7.60
C ALA A 21 -8.78 4.45 -8.21
N SER A 22 -8.86 4.33 -9.53
CA SER A 22 -9.98 3.67 -10.22
C SER A 22 -10.01 2.14 -10.00
N LYS A 23 -8.92 1.59 -9.45
CA LYS A 23 -8.78 0.22 -8.97
C LYS A 23 -8.96 0.08 -7.46
N LEU A 24 -9.18 1.19 -6.73
CA LEU A 24 -9.68 1.09 -5.35
C LEU A 24 -11.12 0.56 -5.45
N PRO A 25 -11.44 -0.53 -4.74
CA PRO A 25 -12.68 -1.22 -4.99
C PRO A 25 -13.84 -0.33 -4.56
N ASP A 26 -14.90 -0.43 -5.35
CA ASP A 26 -16.19 0.26 -5.29
C ASP A 26 -16.61 0.63 -3.86
N ALA A 27 -17.34 1.73 -3.62
CA ALA A 27 -17.87 2.05 -2.29
C ALA A 27 -18.71 0.88 -1.70
N LYS A 28 -19.19 -0.01 -2.58
CA LYS A 28 -19.76 -1.32 -2.25
C LYS A 28 -18.77 -2.30 -1.60
N ALA A 29 -17.52 -2.37 -2.04
CA ALA A 29 -16.48 -3.19 -1.42
C ALA A 29 -16.10 -2.72 -0.01
N VAL A 30 -16.25 -1.43 0.30
CA VAL A 30 -16.12 -0.91 1.67
C VAL A 30 -17.28 -1.37 2.55
N LEU A 31 -18.51 -1.46 2.01
CA LEU A 31 -19.65 -2.06 2.70
C LEU A 31 -19.57 -3.58 2.80
N ASP A 32 -19.17 -4.29 1.74
CA ASP A 32 -18.94 -5.74 1.74
C ASP A 32 -17.77 -6.12 2.67
N ALA A 33 -16.78 -5.22 2.85
CA ALA A 33 -15.71 -5.38 3.83
C ALA A 33 -16.24 -5.52 5.27
N SER A 34 -17.43 -4.97 5.57
CA SER A 34 -18.06 -5.06 6.88
C SER A 34 -18.76 -6.39 7.16
N THR A 35 -18.89 -7.27 6.15
CA THR A 35 -19.54 -8.59 6.25
C THR A 35 -18.63 -9.76 5.88
N LEU A 36 -17.31 -9.54 5.79
CA LEU A 36 -16.37 -10.50 5.20
C LEU A 36 -16.30 -11.85 5.94
N ASP A 37 -16.44 -12.91 5.14
CA ASP A 37 -16.00 -14.27 5.48
C ASP A 37 -14.47 -14.27 5.72
N MET A 38 -14.00 -15.05 6.68
CA MET A 38 -12.58 -15.24 6.97
C MET A 38 -11.78 -15.74 5.75
N ARG A 39 -12.43 -16.39 4.77
CA ARG A 39 -11.83 -16.74 3.47
C ARG A 39 -11.53 -15.50 2.62
N GLU A 40 -12.43 -14.53 2.58
CA GLU A 40 -12.22 -13.26 1.89
C GLU A 40 -11.06 -12.48 2.53
N LEU A 41 -10.91 -12.54 3.86
CA LEU A 41 -9.75 -11.92 4.53
C LEU A 41 -8.41 -12.44 4.01
N LYS A 42 -8.34 -13.71 3.59
CA LYS A 42 -7.13 -14.25 2.95
C LYS A 42 -6.92 -13.63 1.56
N HIS A 43 -7.96 -13.54 0.75
CA HIS A 43 -7.88 -12.89 -0.56
C HIS A 43 -7.49 -11.40 -0.43
N THR A 44 -8.13 -10.68 0.48
CA THR A 44 -7.78 -9.29 0.83
C THR A 44 -6.32 -9.15 1.25
N ARG A 45 -5.79 -10.08 2.06
CA ARG A 45 -4.37 -10.10 2.45
C ARG A 45 -3.44 -10.38 1.26
N ASP A 46 -3.84 -11.29 0.37
CA ASP A 46 -3.07 -11.63 -0.83
C ASP A 46 -3.00 -10.43 -1.78
N ASP A 47 -4.11 -9.72 -1.97
CA ASP A 47 -4.17 -8.51 -2.79
C ASP A 47 -3.45 -7.32 -2.13
N PHE A 48 -3.54 -7.19 -0.80
CA PHE A 48 -2.74 -6.21 -0.06
C PHE A 48 -1.24 -6.45 -0.21
N ALA A 49 -0.80 -7.72 -0.26
CA ALA A 49 0.60 -8.05 -0.51
C ALA A 49 1.04 -7.61 -1.91
N LYS A 50 0.24 -7.89 -2.96
CA LYS A 50 0.54 -7.44 -4.34
C LYS A 50 0.61 -5.92 -4.44
N LEU A 51 -0.34 -5.21 -3.83
CA LEU A 51 -0.33 -3.75 -3.78
C LEU A 51 0.92 -3.24 -3.07
N SER A 52 1.25 -3.84 -1.92
CA SER A 52 2.45 -3.48 -1.17
C SER A 52 3.72 -3.67 -1.99
N ASP A 53 3.88 -4.81 -2.67
CA ASP A 53 5.03 -5.08 -3.54
C ASP A 53 5.12 -4.04 -4.67
N ALA A 54 3.99 -3.70 -5.32
CA ALA A 54 3.97 -2.67 -6.36
C ALA A 54 4.38 -1.28 -5.84
N VAL A 55 3.91 -0.89 -4.65
CA VAL A 55 4.30 0.38 -4.00
C VAL A 55 5.79 0.36 -3.61
N ILE A 56 6.28 -0.74 -3.03
CA ILE A 56 7.69 -0.90 -2.67
C ILE A 56 8.57 -0.73 -3.91
N ASP A 57 8.24 -1.41 -5.00
CA ASP A 57 8.99 -1.33 -6.27
C ASP A 57 8.95 0.07 -6.88
N TRP A 58 7.77 0.71 -6.86
CA TRP A 58 7.61 2.07 -7.35
C TRP A 58 8.49 3.05 -6.56
N VAL A 59 8.43 3.01 -5.23
CA VAL A 59 9.24 3.89 -4.38
C VAL A 59 10.72 3.60 -4.54
N LYS A 60 11.16 2.33 -4.64
CA LYS A 60 12.57 1.99 -4.88
C LYS A 60 13.11 2.53 -6.19
N LYS A 61 12.29 2.63 -7.23
CA LYS A 61 12.65 3.18 -8.55
C LYS A 61 12.61 4.71 -8.60
N MET A 62 12.02 5.37 -7.61
CA MET A 62 12.00 6.83 -7.57
C MET A 62 13.39 7.42 -7.32
N PRO A 63 13.69 8.59 -7.92
CA PRO A 63 14.81 9.42 -7.48
C PRO A 63 14.70 9.79 -6.00
N GLU A 64 15.83 9.85 -5.30
CA GLU A 64 15.88 10.25 -3.88
C GLU A 64 15.27 11.64 -3.63
N SER A 65 15.43 12.57 -4.57
CA SER A 65 14.79 13.88 -4.51
C SER A 65 13.26 13.78 -4.49
N SER A 66 12.69 12.87 -5.27
CA SER A 66 11.25 12.63 -5.31
C SER A 66 10.74 11.94 -4.05
N LYS A 67 11.53 11.05 -3.42
CA LYS A 67 11.15 10.41 -2.14
C LYS A 67 10.90 11.41 -1.02
N LYS A 68 11.57 12.58 -1.03
CA LYS A 68 11.34 13.67 -0.07
C LYS A 68 9.94 14.29 -0.15
N THR A 69 9.20 14.06 -1.24
CA THR A 69 7.81 14.52 -1.38
C THR A 69 6.82 13.67 -0.59
N ILE A 70 7.22 12.45 -0.20
CA ILE A 70 6.40 11.54 0.60
C ILE A 70 6.32 12.10 2.02
N LYS A 71 5.11 12.47 2.45
CA LYS A 71 4.83 13.13 3.72
C LYS A 71 4.65 12.18 4.91
N TYR A 72 5.01 10.92 4.74
CA TYR A 72 4.89 9.89 5.76
C TYR A 72 6.16 9.06 5.78
N ASN A 73 6.49 8.52 6.95
CA ASN A 73 7.43 7.40 6.98
C ASN A 73 6.81 6.23 6.22
N LEU A 74 7.64 5.51 5.46
CA LEU A 74 7.21 4.32 4.74
C LEU A 74 8.24 3.23 4.97
N TYR A 75 7.82 2.13 5.58
CA TYR A 75 8.66 0.99 5.88
C TYR A 75 8.23 -0.21 5.04
N GLN A 76 9.21 -0.86 4.42
CA GLN A 76 9.04 -2.23 3.92
C GLN A 76 9.21 -3.18 5.09
N THR A 77 8.22 -4.03 5.31
CA THR A 77 8.25 -5.07 6.33
C THR A 77 8.00 -6.43 5.68
N TYR A 78 8.48 -7.51 6.30
CA TYR A 78 8.40 -8.86 5.74
C TYR A 78 7.98 -9.89 6.77
N CYS A 79 7.10 -10.81 6.35
CA CYS A 79 6.66 -11.94 7.17
C CYS A 79 7.32 -13.23 6.65
N PRO A 80 8.21 -13.88 7.42
CA PRO A 80 8.90 -15.09 6.96
C PRO A 80 7.96 -16.31 6.85
N MET A 81 6.85 -16.32 7.60
CA MET A 81 5.92 -17.46 7.60
C MET A 81 5.10 -17.55 6.33
N VAL A 82 4.57 -16.41 5.86
CA VAL A 82 3.74 -16.36 4.62
C VAL A 82 4.51 -15.85 3.41
N LYS A 83 5.79 -15.50 3.58
CA LYS A 83 6.71 -15.02 2.54
C LYS A 83 6.21 -13.81 1.76
N LYS A 84 5.62 -12.82 2.45
CA LYS A 84 5.06 -11.60 1.85
C LYS A 84 5.65 -10.34 2.47
N ASN A 85 5.76 -9.29 1.66
CA ASN A 85 6.05 -7.95 2.13
C ASN A 85 4.77 -7.18 2.41
N TRP A 86 4.86 -6.19 3.29
CA TRP A 86 3.87 -5.12 3.38
C TRP A 86 4.52 -3.76 3.60
N ILE A 87 3.76 -2.72 3.28
CA ILE A 87 4.07 -1.34 3.64
C ILE A 87 3.39 -0.94 4.95
N GLN A 88 4.07 -0.15 5.78
CA GLN A 88 3.48 0.49 6.96
C GLN A 88 4.12 1.85 7.25
N SER A 89 3.43 2.70 7.99
CA SER A 89 3.90 4.06 8.32
C SER A 89 4.58 4.19 9.68
N ILE A 90 4.45 3.16 10.52
CA ILE A 90 5.06 3.09 11.84
C ILE A 90 6.27 2.15 11.81
N GLU A 91 7.25 2.40 12.67
CA GLU A 91 8.46 1.59 12.74
C GLU A 91 8.22 0.24 13.45
N SER A 92 7.30 0.21 14.42
CA SER A 92 6.91 -1.03 15.10
C SER A 92 6.17 -1.97 14.14
N VAL A 93 6.60 -3.23 14.07
CA VAL A 93 5.96 -4.26 13.21
C VAL A 93 4.48 -4.43 13.59
N ARG A 94 3.59 -4.31 12.60
CA ARG A 94 2.16 -4.65 12.72
C ARG A 94 1.76 -5.60 11.60
N ASN A 95 1.83 -6.91 11.88
CA ASN A 95 1.62 -7.97 10.92
C ASN A 95 0.15 -8.10 10.49
N PRO A 96 -0.20 -7.78 9.23
CA PRO A 96 -1.57 -7.86 8.74
C PRO A 96 -2.00 -9.30 8.40
N TYR A 97 -1.04 -10.22 8.29
CA TYR A 97 -1.26 -11.61 7.87
C TYR A 97 -1.56 -12.54 9.04
N ALA A 98 -1.08 -12.19 10.24
CA ALA A 98 -1.28 -12.94 11.47
C ALA A 98 -1.69 -11.98 12.59
N PRO A 99 -2.98 -11.61 12.70
CA PRO A 99 -3.45 -10.65 13.71
C PRO A 99 -3.23 -11.12 15.16
N TYR A 100 -3.11 -12.43 15.37
CA TYR A 100 -2.77 -13.05 16.66
C TYR A 100 -1.26 -13.01 16.97
N MET A 101 -0.42 -12.58 16.01
CA MET A 101 1.04 -12.38 16.16
C MET A 101 1.42 -11.02 15.58
N LEU A 102 0.81 -9.96 16.13
CA LEU A 102 0.87 -8.62 15.57
C LEU A 102 2.30 -8.07 15.44
N GLU A 103 3.21 -8.49 16.31
CA GLU A 103 4.61 -8.03 16.32
C GLU A 103 5.54 -8.95 15.52
N CYS A 104 5.03 -10.05 14.94
CA CYS A 104 5.84 -10.99 14.17
C CYS A 104 6.17 -10.44 12.78
N GLY A 105 7.46 -10.34 12.46
CA GLY A 105 7.94 -9.87 11.17
C GLY A 105 9.27 -9.15 11.30
N THR A 106 9.73 -8.54 10.21
CA THR A 106 10.99 -7.79 10.22
C THR A 106 10.90 -6.58 9.32
N ILE A 107 11.24 -5.41 9.86
CA ILE A 107 11.46 -4.20 9.05
C ILE A 107 12.70 -4.45 8.18
N LYS A 108 12.53 -4.40 6.86
CA LYS A 108 13.62 -4.61 5.90
C LYS A 108 14.30 -3.31 5.51
N SER A 109 13.53 -2.24 5.38
CA SER A 109 14.06 -0.92 5.01
C SER A 109 13.05 0.19 5.28
N GLN A 110 13.54 1.36 5.65
CA GLN A 110 12.78 2.61 5.55
C GLN A 110 12.91 3.13 4.11
N LEU A 111 11.81 3.09 3.36
CA LEU A 111 11.72 3.49 1.96
C LEU A 111 11.57 5.01 1.79
N ALA A 112 10.91 5.65 2.76
CA ALA A 112 10.76 7.10 2.82
C ALA A 112 10.72 7.54 4.27
N LYS A 113 11.26 8.72 4.53
CA LYS A 113 11.18 9.39 5.82
C LYS A 113 10.27 10.59 5.67
N GLU A 114 9.38 10.77 6.65
CA GLU A 114 8.54 11.96 6.72
C GLU A 114 9.41 13.22 6.67
N SER A 115 9.16 14.07 5.67
CA SER A 115 9.75 15.40 5.61
C SER A 115 9.04 16.30 6.65
N LYS A 116 9.77 16.77 7.67
CA LYS A 116 9.28 17.82 8.57
C LYS A 116 8.89 19.05 7.72
N PRO A 117 7.76 19.72 7.99
CA PRO A 117 7.37 20.95 7.30
C PRO A 117 8.44 22.04 7.44
#